data_AF-A0A9D4W2V2-F1
#
_entry.id   AF-A0A9D4W2V2-F1
#
_cell.length_a   1.000
_cell.length_b   1.000
_cell.length_c   1.000
_cell.angle_alpha   90.00
_cell.angle_beta   90.00
_cell.angle_gamma   90.00
#
_symmetry.space_group_name_H-M   'P 1'
#
loop_
_entity.id
_entity.type
_entity.pdbx_description
1 polymer ?
#
loop_
_entity_poly.entity_id
_entity_poly.type
_entity_poly.pdbx_seq_one_letter_code
_entity_poly.pdbx_strand_id
1 'polypeptide(L)'
;MTKIRQFYNKSQKIAKCLCCDLCNQLLTDATKIIDCFHTFCKDCLYSKIEEEDLECCPVCDIDLGTDPLTKMRSDIILQNMRNHLFPLGKEKEAFEYLPKVLMKTNGHSMPQLQHSSTSSSATKRKLKKSKVADSEEQINKKMKIEN
;
A
#
# COMPACT_ATOMS: atom_id res chain seq x y z
N MET A 1 -12.48 5.87 -30.02
CA MET A 1 -11.11 5.28 -30.04
C MET A 1 -10.02 6.34 -30.21
N THR A 2 -10.03 7.20 -31.23
CA THR A 2 -8.91 8.15 -31.54
C THR A 2 -8.65 9.26 -30.51
N LYS A 3 -9.69 9.74 -29.81
CA LYS A 3 -9.56 10.82 -28.80
C LYS A 3 -8.80 10.40 -27.53
N ILE A 4 -9.00 9.15 -27.09
CA ILE A 4 -8.29 8.57 -25.94
C ILE A 4 -6.78 8.43 -26.25
N ARG A 5 -6.44 8.03 -27.47
CA ARG A 5 -5.05 7.92 -27.95
C ARG A 5 -4.32 9.28 -27.98
N GLN A 6 -5.02 10.36 -28.33
CA GLN A 6 -4.45 11.73 -28.28
C GLN A 6 -4.26 12.24 -26.85
N PHE A 7 -5.19 11.88 -25.94
CA PHE A 7 -5.06 12.21 -24.53
C PHE A 7 -3.78 11.60 -23.94
N TYR A 8 -3.60 10.28 -24.03
CA TYR A 8 -2.45 9.60 -23.42
C TYR A 8 -1.08 10.07 -23.94
N ASN A 9 -0.96 10.38 -25.24
CA ASN A 9 0.29 10.93 -25.80
C ASN A 9 0.65 12.32 -25.22
N LYS A 10 -0.35 13.14 -24.87
CA LYS A 10 -0.14 14.47 -24.27
C LYS A 10 -0.08 14.42 -22.73
N SER A 11 -0.60 13.36 -22.12
CA SER A 11 -0.70 13.21 -20.67
C SER A 11 0.60 12.80 -19.97
N GLN A 12 1.74 12.73 -20.66
CA GLN A 12 3.02 12.35 -20.03
C GLN A 12 3.39 13.24 -18.84
N LYS A 13 3.17 14.56 -18.95
CA LYS A 13 3.43 15.49 -17.83
C LYS A 13 2.52 15.21 -16.64
N ILE A 14 1.24 14.94 -16.91
CA ILE A 14 0.24 14.60 -15.90
C ILE A 14 0.56 13.25 -15.25
N ALA A 15 1.00 12.27 -16.04
CA ALA A 15 1.36 10.95 -15.54
C ALA A 15 2.51 11.02 -14.53
N LYS A 16 3.54 11.86 -14.79
CA LYS A 16 4.64 12.08 -13.83
C LYS A 16 4.17 12.65 -12.49
N CYS A 17 3.17 13.55 -12.50
CA CYS A 17 2.57 14.10 -11.28
C CYS A 17 1.74 13.06 -10.49
N LEU A 18 1.48 11.89 -11.06
CA LEU A 18 0.72 10.80 -10.45
C LEU A 18 1.59 9.56 -10.24
N CYS A 19 2.91 9.73 -10.22
CA CYS A 19 3.88 8.67 -9.94
C CYS A 19 4.42 8.79 -8.52
N CYS A 20 4.81 7.64 -7.97
CA CYS A 20 5.54 7.51 -6.72
C CYS A 20 7.03 7.77 -6.97
N ASP A 21 7.66 8.66 -6.19
CA ASP A 21 9.08 8.97 -6.33
C ASP A 21 10.01 7.81 -5.89
N LEU A 22 9.51 6.86 -5.10
CA LEU A 22 10.28 5.68 -4.67
C LEU A 22 10.36 4.59 -5.75
N CYS A 23 9.23 4.27 -6.38
CA CYS A 23 9.17 3.18 -7.36
C CYS A 23 9.06 3.65 -8.81
N ASN A 24 8.89 4.96 -9.04
CA ASN A 24 8.75 5.61 -10.35
C ASN A 24 7.56 5.09 -11.18
N GLN A 25 6.53 4.56 -10.51
CA GLN A 25 5.31 4.05 -11.13
C GLN A 25 4.10 4.86 -10.71
N LEU A 26 3.00 4.75 -11.46
CA LEU A 26 1.73 5.34 -11.08
C LEU A 26 1.31 4.90 -9.67
N LEU A 27 0.87 5.86 -8.86
CA LEU A 27 0.50 5.64 -7.46
C LEU A 27 -0.53 4.51 -7.29
N THR A 28 -0.27 3.65 -6.33
CA THR A 28 -1.20 2.63 -5.82
C THR A 28 -1.36 2.87 -4.33
N ASP A 29 -2.61 2.99 -3.88
CA ASP A 29 -2.94 3.42 -2.51
C ASP A 29 -2.13 4.66 -2.08
N ALA A 30 -2.29 5.75 -2.83
CA ALA A 30 -1.59 7.01 -2.63
C ALA A 30 -1.62 7.41 -1.15
N THR A 31 -0.43 7.56 -0.57
CA THR A 31 -0.22 7.89 0.83
C THR A 31 0.70 9.08 0.89
N LYS A 32 0.23 10.15 1.53
CA LYS A 32 0.95 11.40 1.67
C LYS A 32 1.48 11.58 3.09
N ILE A 33 2.62 12.24 3.18
CA ILE A 33 3.13 12.78 4.44
C ILE A 33 2.41 14.11 4.71
N ILE A 34 1.94 14.33 5.94
CA ILE A 34 1.19 15.55 6.29
C ILE A 34 2.07 16.80 6.37
N ASP A 35 3.33 16.64 6.79
CA ASP A 35 4.23 17.76 7.06
C ASP A 35 4.83 18.38 5.78
N CYS A 36 5.04 17.59 4.71
CA CYS A 36 5.60 18.06 3.43
C CYS A 36 4.75 17.81 2.19
N PHE A 37 3.64 17.07 2.30
CA PHE A 37 2.73 16.76 1.19
C PHE A 37 3.34 15.95 0.02
N HIS A 38 4.54 15.37 0.17
CA HIS A 38 5.01 14.35 -0.77
C HIS A 38 4.14 13.09 -0.67
N THR A 39 3.87 12.47 -1.81
CA THR A 39 2.93 11.35 -1.94
C THR A 39 3.58 10.16 -2.63
N PHE A 40 3.35 8.98 -2.08
CA PHE A 40 3.98 7.72 -2.47
C PHE A 40 2.93 6.62 -2.57
N CYS A 41 3.29 5.45 -3.09
CA CYS A 41 2.48 4.26 -2.86
C CYS A 41 2.56 3.88 -1.38
N LYS A 42 1.44 3.41 -0.79
CA LYS A 42 1.41 2.97 0.61
C LYS A 42 2.54 1.99 0.92
N ASP A 43 2.60 0.88 0.20
CA ASP A 43 3.60 -0.16 0.46
C ASP A 43 5.03 0.36 0.28
N CYS A 44 5.27 1.20 -0.74
CA CYS A 44 6.60 1.79 -0.95
C CYS A 44 7.03 2.67 0.22
N LEU A 45 6.14 3.52 0.74
CA LEU A 45 6.48 4.41 1.83
C LEU A 45 6.66 3.65 3.15
N TYR A 46 5.77 2.72 3.47
CA TYR A 46 5.85 1.92 4.69
C TYR A 46 7.11 1.06 4.70
N SER A 47 7.38 0.30 3.62
CA SER A 47 8.63 -0.46 3.49
C SER A 47 9.85 0.43 3.62
N LYS A 48 9.88 1.60 2.97
CA LYS A 48 11.04 2.49 3.04
C LYS A 48 11.31 2.98 4.46
N ILE A 49 10.27 3.35 5.20
CA ILE A 49 10.40 3.87 6.57
C ILE A 49 10.76 2.75 7.55
N GLU A 50 10.09 1.59 7.47
CA GLU A 50 10.30 0.47 8.39
C GLU A 50 11.61 -0.29 8.14
N GLU A 51 11.98 -0.54 6.88
CA GLU A 51 13.17 -1.32 6.54
C GLU A 51 14.48 -0.53 6.73
N GLU A 52 14.43 0.79 6.57
CA GLU A 52 15.60 1.67 6.69
C GLU A 52 15.61 2.50 7.99
N ASP A 53 14.63 2.31 8.87
CA ASP A 53 14.47 3.05 10.13
C ASP A 53 14.58 4.58 9.93
N LEU A 54 13.89 5.07 8.88
CA LEU A 54 13.97 6.46 8.43
C LEU A 54 13.00 7.34 9.20
N GLU A 55 13.55 8.35 9.89
CA GLU A 55 12.77 9.37 10.61
C GLU A 55 12.45 10.62 9.76
N CYS A 56 12.83 10.62 8.48
CA CYS A 56 12.64 11.77 7.59
C CYS A 56 11.90 11.42 6.30
N CYS A 57 11.39 12.44 5.61
CA CYS A 57 10.80 12.27 4.29
C CYS A 57 11.86 11.83 3.26
N PRO A 58 11.66 10.73 2.50
CA PRO A 58 12.65 10.24 1.52
C PRO A 58 12.95 11.15 0.31
N VAL A 59 12.26 12.29 0.19
CA VAL A 59 12.37 13.22 -0.95
C VAL A 59 12.97 14.56 -0.54
N CYS A 60 12.57 15.09 0.62
CA CYS A 60 12.95 16.44 1.03
C CYS A 60 13.58 16.49 2.42
N ASP A 61 13.85 15.33 3.03
CA ASP A 61 14.57 15.18 4.29
C ASP A 61 13.98 15.97 5.47
N ILE A 62 12.70 16.35 5.40
CA ILE A 62 12.02 16.95 6.54
C ILE A 62 11.91 15.90 7.65
N ASP A 63 12.21 16.30 8.88
CA ASP A 63 12.06 15.48 10.07
C ASP A 63 10.58 15.17 10.35
N LEU A 64 10.25 13.90 10.55
CA LEU A 64 8.92 13.39 10.87
C LEU A 64 8.76 13.04 12.35
N GLY A 65 9.86 13.11 13.12
CA GLY A 65 9.95 12.77 14.54
C GLY A 65 10.08 11.26 14.79
N THR A 66 9.92 10.88 16.07
CA THR A 66 10.17 9.51 16.56
C THR A 66 9.15 8.46 16.11
N ASP A 67 8.04 8.88 15.50
CA ASP A 67 7.04 7.97 14.92
C ASP A 67 6.55 8.52 13.56
N PRO A 68 7.33 8.30 12.49
CA PRO A 68 7.02 8.81 11.16
C PRO A 68 5.70 8.28 10.59
N LEU A 69 5.26 7.08 11.00
CA LEU A 69 4.03 6.46 10.49
C LEU A 69 2.78 7.26 10.90
N THR A 70 2.81 7.94 12.04
CA THR A 70 1.71 8.83 12.47
C THR A 70 1.49 10.02 11.54
N LYS A 71 2.51 10.38 10.76
CA LYS A 71 2.49 11.49 9.80
C LYS A 71 1.94 11.09 8.43
N MET A 72 1.58 9.83 8.24
CA MET A 72 1.07 9.32 6.96
C MET A 72 -0.45 9.35 6.91
N ARG A 73 -1.00 9.73 5.75
CA ARG A 73 -2.45 9.71 5.47
C ARG A 73 -2.72 9.27 4.04
N SER A 74 -3.79 8.52 3.83
CA SER A 74 -4.25 8.20 2.48
C SER A 74 -4.69 9.47 1.74
N ASP A 75 -4.19 9.66 0.53
CA ASP A 75 -4.61 10.72 -0.38
C ASP A 75 -5.66 10.18 -1.36
N ILE A 76 -6.89 10.06 -0.86
CA ILE A 76 -8.02 9.49 -1.59
C ILE A 76 -8.31 10.31 -2.86
N ILE A 77 -8.12 11.63 -2.80
CA ILE A 77 -8.39 12.53 -3.93
C ILE A 77 -7.38 12.27 -5.04
N LEU A 78 -6.08 12.25 -4.71
CA LEU A 78 -5.04 11.98 -5.70
C LEU A 78 -5.16 10.57 -6.28
N GLN A 79 -5.50 9.57 -5.46
CA GLN A 79 -5.75 8.21 -5.95
C GLN A 79 -6.94 8.16 -6.91
N ASN A 80 -8.03 8.88 -6.61
CA ASN A 80 -9.19 8.95 -7.50
C ASN A 80 -8.85 9.66 -8.83
N MET A 81 -8.07 10.75 -8.78
CA MET A 81 -7.58 11.41 -10.00
C MET A 81 -6.72 10.46 -10.83
N ARG A 82 -5.78 9.76 -10.20
CA ARG A 82 -4.96 8.72 -10.85
C ARG A 82 -5.84 7.67 -11.49
N ASN A 83 -6.80 7.10 -10.78
CA ASN A 83 -7.68 6.04 -11.28
C ASN A 83 -8.60 6.51 -12.42
N HIS A 84 -9.04 7.76 -12.39
CA HIS A 84 -9.87 8.34 -13.44
C HIS A 84 -9.06 8.56 -14.73
N LEU A 85 -7.83 9.09 -14.60
CA LEU A 85 -6.99 9.40 -15.75
C LEU A 85 -6.27 8.16 -16.29
N PHE A 86 -5.95 7.20 -15.42
CA PHE A 86 -5.25 5.96 -15.72
C PHE A 86 -5.93 4.78 -14.99
N PRO A 87 -7.03 4.23 -15.53
CA PRO A 87 -7.76 3.13 -14.89
C PRO A 87 -6.93 1.84 -14.79
N LEU A 88 -6.97 1.21 -13.62
CA LEU A 88 -6.38 -0.13 -13.36
C LEU A 88 -7.09 -1.22 -14.19
N GLY A 89 -6.38 -2.28 -14.56
CA GLY A 89 -6.92 -3.42 -15.33
C GLY A 89 -7.17 -3.16 -16.82
N LYS A 90 -7.04 -1.91 -17.27
CA LYS A 90 -6.91 -1.55 -18.69
C LYS A 90 -5.45 -1.38 -19.09
N GLU A 91 -4.54 -2.02 -18.37
CA GLU A 91 -3.11 -1.78 -18.58
C GLU A 91 -2.69 -2.13 -20.00
N LYS A 92 -3.25 -3.15 -20.65
CA LYS A 92 -2.97 -3.45 -22.08
C LYS A 92 -3.25 -2.29 -23.03
N GLU A 93 -4.33 -1.54 -22.81
CA GLU A 93 -4.64 -0.32 -23.59
C GLU A 93 -3.75 0.84 -23.16
N ALA A 94 -3.45 0.97 -21.86
CA ALA A 94 -2.61 2.06 -21.34
C ALA A 94 -1.13 1.89 -21.73
N PHE A 95 -0.60 0.66 -21.76
CA PHE A 95 0.78 0.30 -22.12
C PHE A 95 1.13 0.63 -23.58
N GLU A 96 0.12 0.72 -24.46
CA GLU A 96 0.33 1.16 -25.84
C GLU A 96 0.67 2.66 -25.92
N TYR A 97 0.22 3.46 -24.94
CA TYR A 97 0.27 4.93 -25.01
C TYR A 97 1.00 5.62 -23.86
N LEU A 98 1.23 4.93 -22.74
CA LEU A 98 2.06 5.42 -21.63
C LEU A 98 3.52 5.03 -21.85
N PRO A 99 4.48 5.88 -21.43
CA PRO A 99 5.88 5.48 -21.39
C PRO A 99 6.05 4.22 -20.55
N LYS A 100 6.63 3.16 -21.14
CA LYS A 100 6.90 1.86 -20.48
C LYS A 100 7.66 1.98 -19.14
N VAL A 101 8.29 3.12 -18.90
CA VAL A 101 9.02 3.45 -17.68
C VAL A 101 8.09 3.53 -16.45
N LEU A 102 6.82 3.91 -16.62
CA LEU A 102 5.89 4.19 -15.52
C LEU A 102 5.21 2.96 -14.91
N MET A 103 5.52 1.75 -15.39
CA MET A 103 4.79 0.53 -15.02
C MET A 103 5.71 -0.71 -14.99
N LYS A 104 6.87 -0.60 -14.31
CA LYS A 104 7.70 -1.78 -14.07
C LYS A 104 7.08 -2.65 -12.99
N THR A 105 6.67 -3.87 -13.33
CA THR A 105 6.21 -4.90 -12.39
C THR A 105 7.31 -5.31 -11.41
N ASN A 106 7.58 -4.51 -10.40
CA ASN A 106 8.37 -4.92 -9.25
C ASN A 106 7.39 -5.49 -8.21
N GLY A 107 7.22 -6.82 -8.26
CA GLY A 107 7.09 -7.71 -7.10
C GLY A 107 5.90 -7.62 -6.13
N HIS A 108 5.15 -6.52 -6.06
CA HIS A 108 4.02 -6.44 -5.14
C HIS A 108 2.78 -7.03 -5.80
N SER A 109 2.52 -8.29 -5.45
CA SER A 109 1.32 -9.02 -5.86
C SER A 109 0.07 -8.19 -5.52
N MET A 110 -0.74 -7.92 -6.54
CA MET A 110 -2.05 -7.27 -6.42
C MET A 110 -2.91 -8.01 -5.37
N PRO A 111 -3.56 -7.32 -4.41
CA PRO A 111 -4.56 -7.96 -3.57
C PRO A 111 -5.72 -8.44 -4.47
N GLN A 112 -5.89 -9.76 -4.56
CA GLN A 112 -7.07 -10.36 -5.18
C GLN A 112 -8.30 -9.95 -4.36
N LEU A 113 -9.21 -9.19 -4.97
CA LEU A 113 -10.55 -8.96 -4.43
C LEU A 113 -11.23 -10.31 -4.27
N GLN A 114 -11.35 -10.79 -3.03
CA GLN A 114 -12.08 -12.01 -2.72
C GLN A 114 -13.58 -11.73 -2.84
N HIS A 115 -14.18 -12.17 -3.94
CA HIS A 115 -15.62 -12.33 -4.05
C HIS A 115 -16.02 -13.57 -3.23
N SER A 116 -16.75 -13.33 -2.15
CA SER A 116 -17.38 -14.37 -1.35
C SER A 116 -18.48 -15.07 -2.16
N SER A 117 -18.27 -16.35 -2.46
CA SER A 117 -19.34 -17.26 -2.86
C SER A 117 -19.29 -18.51 -1.99
N THR A 118 -20.39 -18.72 -1.29
CA THR A 118 -20.69 -19.86 -0.44
C THR A 118 -20.81 -21.13 -1.27
N SER A 119 -20.14 -22.22 -0.87
CA SER A 119 -20.75 -23.56 -0.86
C SER A 119 -19.95 -24.54 -0.01
N SER A 120 -20.71 -25.30 0.77
CA SER A 120 -20.32 -26.31 1.74
C SER A 120 -19.89 -27.64 1.10
N SER A 121 -18.91 -28.32 1.69
CA SER A 121 -18.88 -29.80 1.80
C SER A 121 -17.83 -30.31 2.79
N ALA A 122 -18.26 -31.27 3.60
CA ALA A 122 -17.57 -31.87 4.73
C ALA A 122 -16.43 -32.82 4.34
N THR A 123 -15.36 -32.87 5.15
CA THR A 123 -14.56 -34.09 5.37
C THR A 123 -13.94 -34.07 6.77
N LYS A 124 -14.01 -35.23 7.43
CA LYS A 124 -13.63 -35.51 8.83
C LYS A 124 -12.13 -35.79 9.00
N ARG A 125 -11.70 -35.81 10.28
CA ARG A 125 -10.52 -36.49 10.91
C ARG A 125 -9.27 -35.60 11.04
N LYS A 126 -8.48 -35.57 12.13
CA LYS A 126 -8.37 -36.40 13.35
C LYS A 126 -7.57 -35.63 14.42
N LEU A 127 -7.99 -35.77 15.66
CA LEU A 127 -7.31 -35.33 16.88
C LEU A 127 -5.97 -36.09 17.06
N LYS A 128 -4.87 -35.38 17.37
CA LYS A 128 -3.68 -35.97 17.99
C LYS A 128 -3.14 -35.01 19.05
N LYS A 129 -2.91 -35.54 20.25
CA LYS A 129 -2.61 -34.85 21.51
C LYS A 129 -1.20 -35.20 22.00
N SER A 130 -0.42 -34.19 22.40
CA SER A 130 0.70 -34.23 23.38
C SER A 130 1.27 -32.80 23.52
N LYS A 131 1.05 -32.05 24.63
CA LYS A 131 1.89 -31.91 25.86
C LYS A 131 3.34 -31.52 25.51
N VAL A 132 3.89 -30.36 25.93
CA VAL A 132 4.41 -29.96 27.27
C VAL A 132 4.63 -28.42 27.20
N ALA A 133 3.95 -27.57 28.01
CA ALA A 133 4.26 -27.01 29.34
C ALA A 133 5.18 -25.76 29.35
N ASP A 134 4.85 -24.83 30.26
CA ASP A 134 5.52 -23.56 30.63
C ASP A 134 5.22 -22.36 29.71
N SER A 135 4.66 -21.21 30.10
CA SER A 135 4.56 -20.55 31.42
C SER A 135 3.64 -19.30 31.33
N GLU A 136 2.37 -19.34 31.77
CA GLU A 136 1.52 -18.12 31.92
C GLU A 136 0.50 -18.26 33.07
N GLU A 137 0.98 -18.41 34.30
CA GLU A 137 0.15 -18.24 35.50
C GLU A 137 0.79 -17.28 36.50
N GLN A 138 0.97 -16.01 36.09
CA GLN A 138 1.36 -14.94 37.02
C GLN A 138 0.63 -13.60 36.87
N ILE A 139 -0.37 -13.46 35.99
CA ILE A 139 -1.01 -12.15 35.77
C ILE A 139 -2.26 -11.93 36.63
N ASN A 140 -2.92 -12.97 37.17
CA ASN A 140 -4.21 -12.81 37.88
C ASN A 140 -4.18 -12.77 39.41
N LYS A 141 -3.04 -12.48 40.05
CA LYS A 141 -2.96 -12.33 41.52
C LYS A 141 -2.66 -10.93 42.05
N LYS A 142 -2.56 -9.90 41.19
CA LYS A 142 -2.20 -8.53 41.60
C LYS A 142 -3.34 -7.52 41.70
N MET A 143 -4.60 -7.97 41.83
CA MET A 143 -5.76 -7.09 42.07
C MET A 143 -6.68 -7.59 43.19
N LYS A 144 -6.12 -8.15 44.27
CA LYS A 144 -6.92 -8.51 45.47
C LYS A 144 -6.30 -8.11 46.80
N ILE A 145 -5.41 -7.13 46.79
CA ILE A 145 -4.93 -6.48 48.01
C ILE A 145 -4.84 -4.99 47.68
N GLU A 146 -5.98 -4.31 47.79
CA GLU A 146 -6.17 -2.87 48.05
C GLU A 146 -7.64 -2.54 47.76
N ASN A 147 -8.49 -3.01 48.68
CA ASN A 147 -9.75 -2.39 49.13
C ASN A 147 -10.34 -3.25 50.25
#